data_AF-A0A3N5MNU1-F1
#
_entry.id   AF-A0A3N5MNU1-F1
#
_cell.length_a   1.000
_cell.length_b   1.000
_cell.length_c   1.000
_cell.angle_alpha   90.00
_cell.angle_beta   90.00
_cell.angle_gamma   90.00
#
_symmetry.space_group_name_H-M   'P 1'
#
loop_
_entity.id
_entity.type
_entity.pdbx_description
1 polymer ?
#
loop_
_entity_poly.entity_id
_entity_poly.type
_entity_poly.pdbx_seq_one_letter_code
_entity_poly.pdbx_strand_id
1 'polypeptide(L)'
;SHLDEKGICDAGAALCGSCKTENLGLEKVIANVISNPNIRFILFCGTEVKGHLSGQTFGALHKGGVKDGRVVGAEGAIPFIENLTDAHIKRFQEQTEIVNIMESEDLGAIKAKINELKGRDPGAFAGEPIVVEVKEAAGGAEVGAAAANPQFLEIEKRLDKIEKKIEFVDAEVAQRVGRKIGRDIGILYGLMAGVIVFVMLLFLYQKLMTLV
;
A
#
# COMPACT_ATOMS: atom_id res chain seq x y z
N SER A 1 -2.12 0.55 -0.17
CA SER A 1 -3.48 1.14 -0.17
C SER A 1 -3.98 1.44 1.23
N HIS A 2 -4.93 2.37 1.38
CA HIS A 2 -5.65 2.62 2.63
C HIS A 2 -7.01 1.92 2.56
N LEU A 3 -7.01 0.61 2.86
CA LEU A 3 -8.22 -0.20 2.86
C LEU A 3 -8.88 -0.17 4.25
N ASP A 4 -10.16 -0.54 4.32
CA ASP A 4 -10.88 -0.70 5.58
C ASP A 4 -10.36 -1.93 6.35
N GLU A 5 -9.28 -1.74 7.11
CA GLU A 5 -8.63 -2.79 7.91
C GLU A 5 -9.61 -3.45 8.89
N LYS A 6 -10.49 -2.65 9.51
CA LYS A 6 -11.52 -3.16 10.40
C LYS A 6 -12.50 -4.07 9.65
N GLY A 7 -13.00 -3.62 8.50
CA GLY A 7 -13.89 -4.43 7.67
C GLY A 7 -13.27 -5.71 7.14
N ILE A 8 -11.94 -5.75 6.96
CA ILE A 8 -11.18 -6.95 6.59
C ILE A 8 -11.04 -7.92 7.77
N CYS A 9 -10.70 -7.41 8.97
CA CYS A 9 -10.67 -8.21 10.19
C CYS A 9 -12.05 -8.77 10.56
N ASP A 10 -13.10 -7.96 10.44
CA ASP A 10 -14.50 -8.37 10.67
C ASP A 10 -14.96 -9.48 9.70
N ALA A 11 -14.36 -9.57 8.51
CA ALA A 11 -14.59 -10.66 7.57
C ALA A 11 -13.89 -11.98 7.96
N GLY A 12 -13.07 -11.97 9.00
CA GLY A 12 -12.42 -13.14 9.57
C GLY A 12 -10.92 -13.24 9.31
N ALA A 13 -10.25 -12.15 8.91
CA ALA A 13 -8.79 -12.09 8.91
C ALA A 13 -8.25 -12.00 10.35
N ALA A 14 -7.18 -12.74 10.65
CA ALA A 14 -6.55 -12.73 11.99
C ALA A 14 -5.76 -11.43 12.25
N LEU A 15 -5.12 -10.90 11.20
CA LEU A 15 -4.44 -9.61 11.20
C LEU A 15 -4.58 -8.96 9.82
N CYS A 16 -4.67 -7.64 9.81
CA CYS A 16 -4.68 -6.82 8.60
C CYS A 16 -3.86 -5.56 8.86
N GLY A 17 -3.17 -5.08 7.82
CA GLY A 17 -2.41 -3.85 7.90
C GLY A 17 -1.68 -3.56 6.60
N SER A 18 -1.25 -2.31 6.43
CA SER A 18 -0.41 -1.91 5.30
C SER A 18 1.08 -2.25 5.54
N CYS A 19 1.77 -2.74 4.51
CA CYS A 19 3.22 -2.91 4.50
C CYS A 19 3.80 -2.09 3.35
N LYS A 20 4.66 -1.11 3.66
CA LYS A 20 5.16 -0.13 2.69
C LYS A 20 6.62 -0.34 2.27
N THR A 21 7.39 -1.03 3.10
CA THR A 21 8.83 -1.21 2.93
C THR A 21 9.14 -2.69 2.76
N GLU A 22 10.03 -3.00 1.82
CA GLU A 22 10.50 -4.31 1.40
C GLU A 22 11.57 -4.94 2.31
N ASN A 23 11.82 -4.32 3.46
CA ASN A 23 12.78 -4.72 4.49
C ASN A 23 12.10 -4.83 5.87
N LEU A 24 12.29 -3.86 6.77
CA LEU A 24 11.78 -3.82 8.14
C LEU A 24 10.26 -4.07 8.24
N GLY A 25 9.50 -3.54 7.29
CA GLY A 25 8.07 -3.82 7.17
C GLY A 25 7.77 -5.31 7.02
N LEU A 26 8.47 -6.00 6.11
CA LEU A 26 8.35 -7.45 5.92
C LEU A 26 8.80 -8.22 7.17
N GLU A 27 9.88 -7.78 7.82
CA GLU A 27 10.37 -8.41 9.05
C GLU A 27 9.32 -8.39 10.16
N LYS A 28 8.66 -7.24 10.37
CA LYS A 28 7.59 -7.09 11.35
C LYS A 28 6.40 -7.99 11.01
N VAL A 29 6.01 -8.07 9.74
CA VAL A 29 4.92 -8.94 9.31
C VAL A 29 5.27 -10.41 9.55
N ILE A 30 6.45 -10.86 9.12
CA ILE A 30 6.89 -12.25 9.28
C ILE A 30 7.00 -12.63 10.76
N ALA A 31 7.60 -11.77 11.59
CA ALA A 31 7.74 -12.00 13.03
C ALA A 31 6.36 -12.19 13.71
N ASN A 32 5.38 -11.36 13.37
CA ASN A 32 4.03 -11.49 13.89
C ASN A 32 3.34 -12.78 13.38
N VAL A 33 3.56 -13.18 12.14
CA VAL A 33 2.95 -14.38 11.56
C VAL A 33 3.50 -15.66 12.20
N ILE A 34 4.83 -15.80 12.32
CA ILE A 34 5.44 -17.02 12.88
C ILE A 34 5.23 -17.15 14.40
N SER A 35 4.82 -16.07 15.06
CA SER A 35 4.37 -16.08 16.46
C SER A 35 2.97 -16.68 16.66
N ASN A 36 2.21 -16.91 15.57
CA ASN A 36 0.89 -17.51 15.63
C ASN A 36 0.74 -18.67 14.62
N PRO A 37 0.87 -19.93 15.07
CA PRO A 37 0.76 -21.11 14.21
C PRO A 37 -0.59 -21.27 13.49
N ASN A 38 -1.64 -20.57 13.92
CA ASN A 38 -2.96 -20.62 13.27
C ASN A 38 -3.02 -19.80 11.97
N ILE A 39 -2.04 -18.93 11.72
CA ILE A 39 -2.00 -18.15 10.48
C ILE A 39 -1.36 -18.99 9.39
N ARG A 40 -2.19 -19.47 8.45
CA ARG A 40 -1.79 -20.37 7.37
C ARG A 40 -1.79 -19.74 5.99
N PHE A 41 -2.37 -18.54 5.85
CA PHE A 41 -2.48 -17.83 4.58
C PHE A 41 -2.07 -16.38 4.73
N ILE A 42 -1.39 -15.85 3.71
CA ILE A 42 -1.09 -14.42 3.56
C ILE A 42 -1.74 -13.95 2.26
N LEU A 43 -2.68 -13.03 2.36
CA LEU A 43 -3.40 -12.47 1.21
C LEU A 43 -2.78 -11.12 0.83
N PHE A 44 -2.18 -11.04 -0.36
CA PHE A 44 -1.71 -9.78 -0.93
C PHE A 44 -2.85 -9.09 -1.68
N CYS A 45 -3.15 -7.86 -1.30
CA CYS A 45 -4.17 -7.02 -1.90
C CYS A 45 -3.77 -5.55 -1.83
N GLY A 46 -4.48 -4.70 -2.55
CA GLY A 46 -4.15 -3.30 -2.74
C GLY A 46 -3.11 -3.06 -3.84
N THR A 47 -2.81 -1.79 -4.08
CA THR A 47 -1.85 -1.31 -5.07
C THR A 47 -0.42 -1.49 -4.57
N GLU A 48 0.44 -1.95 -5.47
CA GLU A 48 1.87 -2.13 -5.19
C GLU A 48 2.57 -0.79 -4.91
N VAL A 49 3.55 -0.83 -4.00
CA VAL A 49 4.32 0.36 -3.64
C VAL A 49 5.42 0.57 -4.68
N LYS A 50 5.35 1.66 -5.44
CA LYS A 50 6.37 1.99 -6.43
C LYS A 50 7.74 2.21 -5.77
N GLY A 51 8.80 1.72 -6.40
CA GLY A 51 10.16 1.77 -5.88
C GLY A 51 10.46 0.63 -4.89
N HIS A 52 9.69 0.56 -3.79
CA HIS A 52 9.86 -0.49 -2.78
C HIS A 52 9.46 -1.88 -3.28
N LEU A 53 8.38 -1.98 -4.08
CA LEU A 53 7.81 -3.23 -4.59
C LEU A 53 7.64 -4.27 -3.48
N SER A 54 7.00 -3.86 -2.37
CA SER A 54 6.93 -4.67 -1.15
C SER A 54 6.17 -5.98 -1.35
N GLY A 55 5.08 -5.99 -2.13
CA GLY A 55 4.32 -7.21 -2.43
C GLY A 55 5.14 -8.21 -3.26
N GLN A 56 5.78 -7.72 -4.33
CA GLN A 56 6.72 -8.51 -5.15
C GLN A 56 7.86 -9.08 -4.30
N THR A 57 8.51 -8.24 -3.50
CA THR A 57 9.64 -8.66 -2.66
C THR A 57 9.20 -9.68 -1.63
N PHE A 58 8.01 -9.52 -1.04
CA PHE A 58 7.50 -10.48 -0.07
C PHE A 58 7.18 -11.84 -0.71
N GLY A 59 6.60 -11.84 -1.91
CA GLY A 59 6.41 -13.06 -2.71
C GLY A 59 7.73 -13.74 -3.07
N ALA A 60 8.75 -12.95 -3.44
CA ALA A 60 10.09 -13.45 -3.73
C ALA A 60 10.77 -14.06 -2.49
N LEU A 61 10.62 -13.43 -1.32
CA LEU A 61 11.13 -13.93 -0.04
C LEU A 61 10.53 -15.30 0.31
N HIS A 62 9.21 -15.45 0.15
CA HIS A 62 8.57 -16.75 0.41
C HIS A 62 9.01 -17.84 -0.56
N LYS A 63 9.23 -17.51 -1.84
CA LYS A 63 9.63 -18.51 -2.84
C LYS A 63 11.14 -18.85 -2.81
N GLY A 64 11.99 -17.84 -2.65
CA GLY A 64 13.43 -17.93 -2.86
C GLY A 64 14.27 -17.74 -1.59
N GLY A 65 13.67 -17.28 -0.49
CA GLY A 65 14.38 -16.96 0.73
C GLY A 65 15.33 -15.78 0.57
N VAL A 66 16.40 -15.79 1.35
CA VAL A 66 17.45 -14.75 1.34
C VAL A 66 18.81 -15.37 1.04
N LYS A 67 19.69 -14.57 0.46
CA LYS A 67 21.10 -14.90 0.24
C LYS A 67 21.93 -13.69 0.64
N ASP A 68 22.85 -13.87 1.58
CA ASP A 68 23.68 -12.79 2.13
C ASP A 68 22.84 -11.60 2.63
N GLY A 69 21.71 -11.91 3.28
CA GLY A 69 20.73 -10.92 3.77
C GLY A 69 19.79 -10.34 2.69
N ARG A 70 20.10 -10.49 1.40
CA ARG A 70 19.26 -9.98 0.30
C ARG A 70 18.19 -10.98 -0.12
N VAL A 71 16.96 -10.53 -0.34
CA VAL A 71 15.87 -11.37 -0.86
C VAL A 71 16.16 -11.83 -2.30
N VAL A 72 16.08 -13.14 -2.54
CA VAL A 72 16.37 -13.74 -3.83
C VAL A 72 15.19 -13.49 -4.79
N GLY A 73 15.46 -12.79 -5.90
CA GLY A 73 14.45 -12.48 -6.92
C GLY A 73 13.61 -11.24 -6.63
N ALA A 74 13.97 -10.46 -5.61
CA ALA A 74 13.31 -9.18 -5.32
C ALA A 74 13.78 -8.08 -6.26
N GLU A 75 12.82 -7.27 -6.73
CA GLU A 75 13.02 -6.11 -7.60
C GLU A 75 12.94 -4.77 -6.84
N GLY A 76 12.61 -4.82 -5.55
CA GLY A 76 12.61 -3.65 -4.67
C GLY A 76 13.98 -2.97 -4.57
N ALA A 77 13.99 -1.71 -4.16
CA ALA A 77 15.19 -0.89 -4.09
C ALA A 77 16.22 -1.43 -3.07
N ILE A 78 15.77 -1.77 -1.85
CA ILE A 78 16.60 -2.19 -0.72
C ILE A 78 16.00 -3.46 -0.07
N PRO A 79 15.98 -4.62 -0.76
CA PRO A 79 15.31 -5.82 -0.29
C PRO A 79 16.24 -6.66 0.62
N PHE A 80 16.61 -6.09 1.75
CA PHE A 80 17.48 -6.73 2.76
C PHE A 80 16.72 -7.05 4.04
N ILE A 81 16.99 -8.24 4.58
CA ILE A 81 16.47 -8.76 5.84
C ILE A 81 17.66 -8.94 6.79
N GLU A 82 17.63 -8.25 7.92
CA GLU A 82 18.72 -8.16 8.89
C GLU A 82 18.35 -8.74 10.26
N ASN A 83 17.07 -8.66 10.63
CA ASN A 83 16.57 -9.09 11.93
C ASN A 83 16.09 -10.55 11.95
N LEU A 84 15.85 -11.16 10.79
CA LEU A 84 15.37 -12.53 10.70
C LEU A 84 16.47 -13.49 10.25
N THR A 85 16.54 -14.64 10.90
CA THR A 85 17.44 -15.73 10.52
C THR A 85 16.84 -16.60 9.42
N ASP A 86 17.66 -17.38 8.72
CA ASP A 86 17.20 -18.36 7.73
C ASP A 86 16.19 -19.35 8.31
N ALA A 87 16.31 -19.70 9.60
CA ALA A 87 15.36 -20.56 10.29
C ALA A 87 13.97 -19.91 10.45
N HIS A 88 13.92 -18.61 10.73
CA HIS A 88 12.67 -17.85 10.79
C HIS A 88 12.00 -17.78 9.42
N ILE A 89 12.79 -17.53 8.37
CA ILE A 89 12.28 -17.46 7.00
C ILE A 89 11.77 -18.83 6.55
N LYS A 90 12.52 -19.90 6.80
CA LYS A 90 12.08 -21.26 6.49
C LYS A 90 10.80 -21.64 7.23
N ARG A 91 10.69 -21.29 8.52
CA ARG A 91 9.44 -21.47 9.29
C ARG A 91 8.27 -20.75 8.63
N PHE A 92 8.46 -19.51 8.20
CA PHE A 92 7.42 -18.74 7.52
C PHE A 92 6.99 -19.38 6.19
N GLN A 93 7.96 -19.84 5.39
CA GLN A 93 7.74 -20.52 4.12
C GLN A 93 6.93 -21.81 4.27
N GLU A 94 7.23 -22.62 5.29
CA GLU A 94 6.52 -23.88 5.56
C GLU A 94 5.15 -23.66 6.21
N GLN A 95 5.01 -22.60 7.03
CA GLN A 95 3.77 -22.32 7.75
C GLN A 95 2.67 -21.76 6.86
N THR A 96 3.02 -20.92 5.87
CA THR A 96 2.05 -20.10 5.14
C THR A 96 2.01 -20.37 3.63
N GLU A 97 0.83 -20.21 3.04
CA GLU A 97 0.63 -20.08 1.60
C GLU A 97 0.38 -18.60 1.26
N ILE A 98 1.08 -18.08 0.24
CA ILE A 98 0.82 -16.75 -0.30
C ILE A 98 -0.27 -16.83 -1.37
N VAL A 99 -1.29 -15.98 -1.22
CA VAL A 99 -2.38 -15.80 -2.16
C VAL A 99 -2.31 -14.36 -2.66
N ASN A 100 -2.12 -14.18 -3.95
CA ASN A 100 -1.90 -12.86 -4.55
C ASN A 100 -3.10 -12.41 -5.37
N ILE A 101 -3.75 -11.33 -4.93
CA ILE A 101 -4.79 -10.59 -5.66
C ILE A 101 -4.42 -9.10 -5.75
N MET A 102 -3.12 -8.79 -5.83
CA MET A 102 -2.59 -7.43 -5.94
C MET A 102 -3.27 -6.64 -7.07
N GLU A 103 -3.24 -5.32 -6.92
CA GLU A 103 -4.01 -4.35 -7.73
C GLU A 103 -5.53 -4.45 -7.57
N SER A 104 -6.01 -5.23 -6.59
CA SER A 104 -7.41 -5.21 -6.15
C SER A 104 -7.59 -4.41 -4.86
N GLU A 105 -8.41 -3.37 -4.92
CA GLU A 105 -8.90 -2.61 -3.76
C GLU A 105 -10.39 -2.88 -3.46
N ASP A 106 -11.02 -3.78 -4.23
CA ASP A 106 -12.42 -4.13 -4.01
C ASP A 106 -12.59 -5.00 -2.76
N LEU A 107 -13.24 -4.42 -1.74
CA LEU A 107 -13.56 -5.12 -0.50
C LEU A 107 -14.45 -6.35 -0.73
N GLY A 108 -15.30 -6.36 -1.76
CA GLY A 108 -16.11 -7.51 -2.12
C GLY A 108 -15.24 -8.71 -2.51
N ALA A 109 -14.34 -8.51 -3.47
CA ALA A 109 -13.36 -9.51 -3.89
C ALA A 109 -12.44 -9.97 -2.75
N ILE A 110 -11.94 -9.04 -1.92
CA ILE A 110 -11.09 -9.37 -0.78
C ILE A 110 -11.84 -10.27 0.22
N LYS A 111 -13.08 -9.91 0.59
CA LYS A 111 -13.92 -10.69 1.51
C LYS A 111 -14.27 -12.07 0.94
N ALA A 112 -14.58 -12.15 -0.35
CA ALA A 112 -14.83 -13.42 -1.02
C ALA A 112 -13.60 -14.33 -0.94
N LYS A 113 -12.40 -13.78 -1.15
CA LYS A 113 -11.17 -14.55 -1.06
C LYS A 113 -10.82 -14.99 0.35
N ILE A 114 -11.08 -14.15 1.36
CA ILE A 114 -10.95 -14.54 2.78
C ILE A 114 -11.87 -15.73 3.09
N ASN A 115 -13.13 -15.71 2.65
CA ASN A 115 -14.07 -16.80 2.88
C ASN A 115 -13.63 -18.11 2.21
N GLU A 116 -13.10 -18.04 0.99
CA GLU A 116 -12.51 -19.19 0.30
C GLU A 116 -11.35 -19.81 1.10
N LEU A 117 -10.44 -18.96 1.61
CA LEU A 117 -9.28 -19.41 2.38
C LEU A 117 -9.68 -20.03 3.73
N LYS A 118 -10.70 -19.49 4.40
CA LYS A 118 -11.28 -20.10 5.60
C LYS A 118 -11.85 -21.49 5.31
N GLY A 119 -12.45 -21.71 4.14
CA GLY A 119 -12.93 -23.03 3.72
C GLY A 119 -11.81 -24.04 3.44
N ARG A 120 -10.59 -23.56 3.22
CA ARG A 120 -9.37 -24.36 2.96
C ARG A 120 -8.46 -24.47 4.18
N ASP A 121 -8.92 -24.09 5.37
CA ASP A 121 -8.11 -24.08 6.59
C ASP A 121 -7.54 -25.47 6.91
N PRO A 122 -6.20 -25.67 6.83
CA PRO A 122 -5.57 -26.94 7.16
C PRO A 122 -5.38 -27.15 8.67
N GLY A 123 -5.84 -26.20 9.51
CA GLY A 123 -5.60 -26.16 10.95
C GLY A 123 -4.26 -25.50 11.29
N ALA A 124 -3.91 -25.50 12.57
CA ALA A 124 -2.66 -24.91 13.04
C ALA A 124 -1.43 -25.63 12.45
N PHE A 125 -0.35 -24.87 12.21
CA PHE A 125 0.93 -25.45 11.82
C PHE A 125 1.51 -26.28 12.97
N ALA A 126 2.10 -27.44 12.62
CA ALA A 126 2.71 -28.35 13.57
C ALA A 126 4.09 -27.83 14.04
N GLY A 127 4.08 -26.73 14.79
CA GLY A 127 5.27 -26.18 15.40
C GLY A 127 4.94 -25.05 16.38
N GLU A 128 5.73 -24.95 17.44
CA GLU A 128 5.54 -23.93 18.48
C GLU A 128 5.65 -22.50 17.93
N PRO A 129 4.96 -21.52 18.55
CA PRO A 129 5.15 -20.11 18.30
C PRO A 129 6.62 -19.68 18.39
N ILE A 130 7.10 -18.89 17.43
CA ILE A 130 8.43 -18.28 17.50
C ILE A 130 8.25 -16.77 17.69
N VAL A 131 8.82 -16.23 18.76
CA VAL A 131 8.85 -14.79 19.03
C VAL A 131 10.22 -14.25 18.63
N VAL A 132 10.22 -13.24 17.76
CA VAL A 132 11.43 -12.59 17.28
C VAL A 132 11.37 -11.12 17.64
N GLU A 133 12.41 -10.62 18.30
CA GLU A 133 12.58 -9.19 18.49
C GLU A 133 13.14 -8.57 17.20
N VAL A 134 12.28 -7.85 16.48
CA VAL A 134 12.69 -7.04 15.35
C VAL A 134 13.18 -5.71 15.90
N LYS A 135 14.49 -5.44 15.81
CA LYS A 135 15.02 -4.15 16.21
C LYS A 135 14.56 -3.11 15.21
N GLU A 136 13.93 -2.04 15.70
CA GLU A 136 13.77 -0.85 14.88
C GLU A 136 15.16 -0.46 14.40
N ALA A 137 15.32 -0.29 13.08
CA ALA A 137 16.50 0.39 12.58
C ALA A 137 16.56 1.72 13.33
N ALA A 138 17.57 1.93 14.17
CA ALA A 138 17.95 3.26 14.59
C ALA A 138 18.08 4.04 13.28
N GLY A 139 17.19 5.00 13.03
CA GLY A 139 16.98 5.55 11.69
C GLY A 139 18.30 5.75 10.95
N GLY A 140 18.47 5.02 9.86
CA GLY A 140 19.73 4.99 9.11
C GLY A 140 20.72 3.92 9.61
N ALA A 141 20.40 2.66 9.33
CA ALA A 141 21.43 1.64 9.13
C ALA A 141 21.15 0.97 7.79
N GLU A 142 21.46 1.66 6.69
CA GLU A 142 21.86 0.97 5.47
C GLU A 142 23.32 0.59 5.63
N VAL A 143 23.62 -0.69 5.83
CA VAL A 143 24.97 -1.22 5.67
C VAL A 143 24.87 -2.66 5.14
N GLY A 144 25.37 -3.04 3.97
CA GLY A 144 26.16 -2.28 3.03
C GLY A 144 26.80 -3.17 1.97
N ALA A 145 27.20 -2.54 0.87
CA ALA A 145 28.31 -2.97 0.03
C ALA A 145 28.91 -1.77 -0.72
N ALA A 146 29.11 -0.65 -0.02
CA ALA A 146 29.97 0.43 -0.49
C ALA A 146 30.45 1.21 0.73
N ALA A 147 31.69 0.93 1.13
CA ALA A 147 32.34 1.59 2.25
C ALA A 147 32.29 3.12 2.10
N ALA A 148 31.87 3.77 3.19
CA ALA A 148 32.35 5.06 3.69
C ALA A 148 32.92 6.02 2.62
N ASN A 149 32.05 6.75 1.93
CA ASN A 149 32.46 7.92 1.17
C ASN A 149 31.58 9.11 1.60
N PRO A 150 32.11 10.18 2.23
CA PRO A 150 31.33 11.33 2.67
C PRO A 150 30.56 12.02 1.53
N GLN A 151 30.96 11.75 0.29
CA GLN A 151 30.27 12.19 -0.93
C GLN A 151 28.90 11.50 -1.12
N PHE A 152 28.73 10.25 -0.69
CA PHE A 152 27.46 9.51 -0.84
C PHE A 152 26.37 10.02 0.10
N LEU A 153 26.73 10.30 1.36
CA LEU A 153 25.80 10.92 2.32
C LEU A 153 25.34 12.31 1.87
N GLU A 154 26.20 13.04 1.16
CA GLU A 154 25.82 14.32 0.56
C GLU A 154 24.89 14.13 -0.65
N ILE A 155 25.11 13.07 -1.45
CA ILE A 155 24.24 12.71 -2.58
C ILE A 155 22.86 12.28 -2.06
N GLU A 156 22.76 11.46 -1.03
CA GLU A 156 21.48 11.08 -0.39
C GLU A 156 20.72 12.30 0.14
N LYS A 157 21.39 13.20 0.88
CA LYS A 157 20.78 14.46 1.33
C LYS A 157 20.32 15.34 0.16
N ARG A 158 20.96 15.24 -1.01
CA ARG A 158 20.51 15.94 -2.22
C ARG A 158 19.32 15.23 -2.86
N LEU A 159 19.28 13.90 -2.88
CA LEU A 159 18.12 13.12 -3.35
C LEU A 159 16.89 13.39 -2.49
N ASP A 160 16.98 13.34 -1.16
CA ASP A 160 15.87 13.66 -0.24
C ASP A 160 15.31 15.07 -0.48
N LYS A 161 16.21 16.03 -0.75
CA LYS A 161 15.81 17.40 -1.08
C LYS A 161 15.11 17.50 -2.44
N ILE A 162 15.50 16.67 -3.39
CA ILE A 162 14.86 16.59 -4.71
C ILE A 162 13.48 15.95 -4.56
N GLU A 163 13.36 14.86 -3.81
CA GLU A 163 12.09 14.17 -3.58
C GLU A 163 11.07 15.06 -2.88
N LYS A 164 11.46 15.75 -1.80
CA LYS A 164 10.60 16.76 -1.15
C LYS A 164 10.16 17.88 -2.09
N LYS A 165 11.02 18.28 -3.03
CA LYS A 165 10.64 19.27 -4.06
C LYS A 165 9.67 18.70 -5.07
N ILE A 166 9.85 17.45 -5.49
CA ILE A 166 8.93 16.75 -6.39
C ILE A 166 7.56 16.63 -5.74
N GLU A 167 7.49 16.18 -4.49
CA GLU A 167 6.24 16.04 -3.74
C GLU A 167 5.53 17.40 -3.59
N PHE A 168 6.29 18.47 -3.30
CA PHE A 168 5.75 19.82 -3.27
C PHE A 168 5.22 20.28 -4.63
N VAL A 169 5.96 20.02 -5.72
CA VAL A 169 5.55 20.38 -7.09
C VAL A 169 4.31 19.60 -7.50
N ASP A 170 4.22 18.31 -7.19
CA ASP A 170 3.04 17.48 -7.47
C ASP A 170 1.82 17.98 -6.71
N ALA A 171 1.96 18.34 -5.43
CA ALA A 171 0.90 18.97 -4.65
C ALA A 171 0.46 20.31 -5.26
N GLU A 172 1.41 21.13 -5.71
CA GLU A 172 1.13 22.42 -6.35
C GLU A 172 0.45 22.27 -7.72
N VAL A 173 0.87 21.28 -8.51
CA VAL A 173 0.26 20.91 -9.79
C VAL A 173 -1.15 20.40 -9.57
N ALA A 174 -1.37 19.49 -8.62
CA ALA A 174 -2.70 18.97 -8.28
C ALA A 174 -3.64 20.10 -7.85
N GLN A 175 -3.18 21.05 -7.01
CA GLN A 175 -3.97 22.23 -6.64
C GLN A 175 -4.23 23.18 -7.83
N ARG A 176 -3.28 23.35 -8.75
CA ARG A 176 -3.48 24.17 -9.96
C ARG A 176 -4.49 23.53 -10.92
N VAL A 177 -4.40 22.22 -11.13
CA VAL A 177 -5.32 21.45 -11.97
C VAL A 177 -6.72 21.47 -11.35
N GLY A 178 -6.83 21.19 -10.04
CA GLY A 178 -8.10 21.26 -9.31
C GLY A 178 -8.77 22.63 -9.39
N ARG A 179 -8.01 23.73 -9.24
CA ARG A 179 -8.55 25.09 -9.40
C ARG A 179 -9.00 25.40 -10.83
N LYS A 180 -8.27 24.95 -11.85
CA LYS A 180 -8.68 25.14 -13.25
C LYS A 180 -9.97 24.38 -13.55
N ILE A 181 -10.02 23.10 -13.20
CA ILE A 181 -11.19 22.24 -13.44
C ILE A 181 -12.40 22.79 -12.67
N GLY A 182 -12.25 23.13 -11.39
CA GLY A 182 -13.34 23.69 -10.58
C GLY A 182 -13.89 25.01 -11.13
N ARG A 183 -13.01 25.89 -11.63
CA ARG A 183 -13.42 27.15 -12.27
C ARG A 183 -14.18 26.90 -13.56
N ASP A 184 -13.67 26.04 -14.44
CA ASP A 184 -14.27 25.80 -15.75
C ASP A 184 -15.63 25.11 -15.61
N ILE A 185 -15.76 24.17 -14.67
CA ILE A 185 -17.03 23.54 -14.28
C ILE A 185 -18.00 24.58 -13.69
N GLY A 186 -17.53 25.44 -12.78
CA GLY A 186 -18.35 26.48 -12.16
C GLY A 186 -18.90 27.49 -13.17
N ILE A 187 -18.09 27.92 -14.13
CA ILE A 187 -18.51 28.83 -15.22
C ILE A 187 -19.59 28.15 -16.08
N LEU A 188 -19.40 26.87 -16.43
CA LEU A 188 -20.34 26.13 -17.25
C LEU A 188 -21.72 26.01 -16.56
N TYR A 189 -21.75 25.59 -15.29
CA TYR A 189 -23.00 25.48 -14.53
C TYR A 189 -23.66 26.84 -14.28
N GLY A 190 -22.87 27.88 -14.01
CA GLY A 190 -23.38 29.24 -13.83
C GLY A 190 -24.08 29.76 -15.09
N LEU A 191 -23.49 29.52 -16.27
CA LEU A 191 -24.09 29.92 -17.55
C LEU A 191 -25.37 29.13 -17.82
N MET A 192 -25.36 27.80 -17.62
CA MET A 192 -26.55 26.96 -17.78
C MET A 192 -27.70 27.41 -16.88
N ALA A 193 -27.44 27.65 -15.59
CA ALA A 193 -28.44 28.13 -14.65
C ALA A 193 -28.97 29.52 -15.04
N GLY A 194 -28.09 30.43 -15.47
CA GLY A 194 -28.47 31.76 -15.94
C GLY A 194 -29.41 31.71 -17.15
N VAL A 195 -29.11 30.86 -18.13
CA VAL A 195 -29.97 30.67 -19.32
C VAL A 195 -31.33 30.09 -18.93
N ILE A 196 -31.38 29.11 -18.04
CA ILE A 196 -32.64 28.52 -17.56
C ILE A 196 -33.51 29.58 -16.88
N VAL A 197 -32.92 30.38 -15.97
CA VAL A 197 -33.64 31.46 -15.28
C VAL A 197 -34.13 32.51 -16.28
N PHE A 198 -33.31 32.86 -17.28
CA PHE A 198 -33.69 33.82 -18.31
C PHE A 198 -34.88 33.34 -19.16
N VAL A 199 -34.86 32.09 -19.61
CA VAL A 199 -35.98 31.49 -20.36
C VAL A 199 -37.24 31.43 -19.49
N MET A 200 -37.11 31.08 -18.21
CA MET A 200 -38.23 31.07 -17.27
C MET A 200 -38.84 32.47 -17.10
N LEU A 201 -38.01 33.51 -17.00
CA LEU A 201 -38.48 34.89 -16.91
C LEU A 201 -39.20 35.34 -18.19
N LEU A 202 -38.72 34.98 -19.38
CA LEU A 202 -39.40 35.28 -20.64
C LEU A 202 -40.78 34.62 -20.71
N PHE A 203 -40.89 33.37 -20.27
CA PHE A 203 -42.16 32.64 -20.23
C PHE A 203 -43.15 33.27 -19.23
N LEU A 204 -42.67 33.67 -18.05
CA LEU A 204 -43.48 34.37 -17.05
C LEU A 204 -43.92 35.76 -17.55
N TYR A 205 -43.03 36.49 -18.23
CA TYR A 205 -43.35 37.79 -18.80
C TYR A 205 -44.43 37.70 -19.89
N GLN A 206 -44.33 36.72 -20.80
CA GLN A 206 -45.38 36.46 -21.78
C GLN A 206 -46.73 36.20 -21.09
N LYS A 207 -46.77 35.32 -20.08
CA LYS A 207 -48.00 35.04 -19.32
C LYS A 207 -48.56 36.28 -18.63
N LEU A 208 -47.72 37.12 -18.02
CA LEU A 208 -48.15 38.36 -17.37
C LEU A 208 -48.77 39.33 -18.40
N MET A 209 -48.13 39.50 -19.55
CA MET A 209 -48.66 40.34 -20.65
C MET A 209 -49.94 39.80 -21.27
N THR A 210 -50.28 38.52 -21.06
CA THR A 210 -51.56 37.95 -21.52
C THR A 210 -52.67 38.09 -20.48
N LEU A 211 -52.32 38.41 -19.23
CA LEU A 211 -53.24 38.58 -18.09
C LEU A 211 -53.65 40.05 -17.85
N VAL A 212 -52.91 41.00 -18.43
CA VAL A 212 -53.20 42.45 -18.43
C VAL A 212 -53.90 42.81 -19.72
#